data_AF-A0A7V1LK53-F1
#
_entry.id   AF-A0A7V1LK53-F1
#
_cell.length_a   1.000
_cell.length_b   1.000
_cell.length_c   1.000
_cell.angle_alpha   90.00
_cell.angle_beta   90.00
_cell.angle_gamma   90.00
#
_symmetry.space_group_name_H-M   'P 1'
#
loop_
_entity.id
_entity.type
_entity.pdbx_description
1 polymer ?
#
loop_
_entity_poly.entity_id
_entity_poly.type
_entity_poly.pdbx_seq_one_letter_code
_entity_poly.pdbx_strand_id
1 'polypeptide(L)'
;MNLYTNKGKMIVFFLYLFLFTFLSGAFSGDRPRTGSDVNADGLSDGSVAEETLPLARRAAVSDITIGLIETGSSNDFLNRLRDIGYSNITLLPVNATLDTLSQFELICLPANWANSIDGNAGEILAESEAYKQYAFNGGGLYVEQPNPYRMPGDTVRVTLLPEDVTFHTRYDTADFPPIIIDTSHVITEGLSRAEMPFPADTIPVLDPSYTVLVRGEVT
;
A
#
# COMPACT_ATOMS: atom_id res chain seq x y z
N MET A 1 -18.79 -7.68 2.78
CA MET A 1 -18.32 -6.36 2.31
C MET A 1 -18.32 -6.42 0.79
N ASN A 2 -19.18 -5.65 0.13
CA ASN A 2 -19.27 -5.70 -1.34
C ASN A 2 -18.14 -4.83 -1.91
N LEU A 3 -17.07 -5.48 -2.39
CA LEU A 3 -16.12 -4.82 -3.29
C LEU A 3 -16.89 -4.50 -4.58
N TYR A 4 -17.29 -3.23 -4.72
CA TYR A 4 -17.96 -2.75 -5.92
C TYR A 4 -16.95 -2.73 -7.07
N THR A 5 -17.01 -3.75 -7.93
CA THR A 5 -16.44 -3.70 -9.26
C THR A 5 -17.32 -2.80 -10.12
N ASN A 6 -17.08 -1.49 -10.05
CA ASN A 6 -17.75 -0.55 -10.95
C ASN A 6 -17.08 -0.71 -12.33
N LYS A 7 -17.79 -1.41 -13.23
CA LYS A 7 -17.49 -1.62 -14.65
C LYS A 7 -16.51 -0.58 -15.22
N GLY A 8 -15.23 -0.93 -15.30
CA GLY A 8 -14.22 -0.18 -16.05
C GLY A 8 -13.53 0.98 -15.34
N LYS A 9 -13.66 1.15 -14.01
CA LYS A 9 -12.80 2.07 -13.25
C LYS A 9 -11.89 1.30 -12.33
N MET A 10 -10.61 1.26 -12.67
CA MET A 10 -9.58 0.70 -11.81
C MET A 10 -9.32 1.65 -10.66
N ILE A 11 -9.53 1.17 -9.43
CA ILE A 11 -9.08 1.87 -8.25
C ILE A 11 -7.67 1.35 -8.00
N VAL A 12 -6.67 2.09 -8.49
CA VAL A 12 -5.28 1.85 -8.06
C VAL A 12 -5.12 2.57 -6.73
N PHE A 13 -4.86 1.77 -5.70
CA PHE A 13 -4.61 2.24 -4.37
C PHE A 13 -3.12 2.56 -4.24
N PHE A 14 -2.78 3.83 -3.98
CA PHE A 14 -1.55 4.15 -3.26
C PHE A 14 -1.92 4.27 -1.78
N LEU A 15 -2.23 3.12 -1.18
CA LEU A 15 -2.45 3.06 0.26
C LEU A 15 -1.12 2.70 0.89
N TYR A 16 -0.58 3.62 1.67
CA TYR A 16 0.39 3.28 2.68
C TYR A 16 -0.44 2.81 3.87
N LEU A 17 -0.52 1.50 4.12
CA LEU A 17 -1.20 0.95 5.29
C LEU A 17 -0.16 0.49 6.31
N PHE A 18 0.32 1.43 7.12
CA PHE A 18 0.90 1.09 8.42
C PHE A 18 -0.25 1.10 9.44
N LEU A 19 -0.67 -0.07 9.88
CA LEU A 19 -1.65 -0.21 10.93
C LEU A 19 -0.96 0.02 12.28
N PHE A 20 -1.04 1.25 12.81
CA PHE A 20 -0.96 1.45 14.26
C PHE A 20 -2.37 1.35 14.83
N THR A 21 -2.57 0.42 15.75
CA THR A 21 -3.80 0.25 16.52
C THR A 21 -3.97 1.48 17.44
N PHE A 22 -5.03 2.28 17.28
CA PHE A 22 -5.41 3.28 18.28
C PHE A 22 -6.57 2.81 19.15
N LEU A 23 -6.28 2.68 20.45
CA LEU A 23 -7.28 2.77 21.51
C LEU A 23 -7.80 4.21 21.59
N SER A 24 -9.12 4.35 21.65
CA SER A 24 -9.75 5.55 22.18
C SER A 24 -9.63 5.54 23.71
N GLY A 25 -8.79 6.43 24.23
CA GLY A 25 -8.69 6.71 25.66
C GLY A 25 -8.48 8.20 25.86
N ALA A 26 -9.54 8.89 26.26
CA ALA A 26 -9.49 10.29 26.65
C ALA A 26 -8.45 10.49 27.77
N PHE A 27 -7.39 11.25 27.54
CA PHE A 27 -6.65 11.92 28.61
C PHE A 27 -5.95 13.19 28.12
N SER A 28 -6.05 14.23 28.94
CA SER A 28 -5.50 15.55 28.73
C SER A 28 -3.97 15.60 28.89
N GLY A 29 -3.30 16.45 28.13
CA GLY A 29 -2.07 17.12 28.55
C GLY A 29 -0.73 16.44 28.18
N ASP A 30 0.03 17.13 27.33
CA ASP A 30 1.49 17.20 27.22
C ASP A 30 2.34 15.91 27.37
N ARG A 31 2.88 15.43 26.23
CA ARG A 31 4.34 15.30 25.93
C ARG A 31 4.57 14.56 24.59
N PRO A 32 5.65 14.87 23.84
CA PRO A 32 6.02 14.13 22.64
C PRO A 32 6.64 12.77 23.00
N ARG A 33 6.16 11.69 22.38
CA ARG A 33 6.80 10.36 22.44
C ARG A 33 7.80 10.23 21.30
N THR A 34 9.07 10.09 21.65
CA THR A 34 10.14 9.66 20.75
C THR A 34 10.05 8.14 20.59
N GLY A 35 9.58 7.64 19.45
CA GLY A 35 9.77 6.25 19.07
C GLY A 35 11.25 6.02 18.77
N SER A 36 11.86 5.01 19.40
CA SER A 36 13.22 4.56 19.08
C SER A 36 13.10 3.53 17.96
N ASP A 37 13.69 3.83 16.80
CA ASP A 37 14.06 2.86 15.78
C ASP A 37 15.29 2.09 16.31
N VAL A 38 15.07 0.87 16.81
CA VAL A 38 16.07 0.08 17.53
C VAL A 38 16.99 -0.66 16.55
N ASN A 39 16.49 -0.99 15.36
CA ASN A 39 17.27 -1.70 14.34
C ASN A 39 17.86 -0.77 13.24
N ALA A 40 17.54 0.53 13.27
CA ALA A 40 17.99 1.55 12.34
C ALA A 40 17.61 1.26 10.87
N ASP A 41 16.50 0.56 10.64
CA ASP A 41 15.99 0.29 9.30
C ASP A 41 15.08 1.41 8.77
N GLY A 42 14.81 2.44 9.58
CA GLY A 42 13.92 3.55 9.26
C GLY A 42 12.47 3.33 9.64
N LEU A 43 12.14 2.25 10.37
CA LEU A 43 10.80 1.93 10.89
C LEU A 43 10.78 2.01 12.43
N SER A 44 9.59 2.26 12.99
CA SER A 44 9.43 2.40 14.44
C SER A 44 9.15 1.04 15.10
N ASP A 45 10.08 0.52 15.90
CA ASP A 45 10.02 -0.80 16.58
C ASP A 45 9.08 -0.87 17.81
N GLY A 46 7.97 -0.13 17.81
CA GLY A 46 7.04 -0.10 18.93
C GLY A 46 6.25 -1.40 19.05
N SER A 47 6.58 -2.27 20.00
CA SER A 47 5.69 -3.38 20.40
C SER A 47 4.50 -2.83 21.22
N VAL A 48 3.28 -3.21 20.85
CA VAL A 48 2.05 -2.79 21.54
C VAL A 48 1.35 -4.02 22.11
N ALA A 49 0.94 -3.90 23.38
CA ALA A 49 0.21 -4.92 24.11
C ALA A 49 -1.16 -5.22 23.47
N GLU A 50 -1.50 -6.50 23.48
CA GLU A 50 -2.65 -7.14 22.83
C GLU A 50 -3.97 -6.79 23.54
N GLU A 51 -4.45 -5.54 23.46
CA GLU A 51 -5.72 -5.11 24.07
C GLU A 51 -6.80 -4.85 23.00
N THR A 52 -7.60 -5.89 22.77
CA THR A 52 -8.97 -5.94 22.22
C THR A 52 -9.46 -4.78 21.35
N LEU A 53 -9.31 -4.93 20.02
CA LEU A 53 -10.06 -4.18 19.01
C LEU A 53 -11.59 -4.37 19.16
N PRO A 54 -12.43 -3.33 18.91
CA PRO A 54 -13.88 -3.47 18.91
C PRO A 54 -14.34 -4.54 17.92
N LEU A 55 -14.99 -5.59 18.42
CA LEU A 55 -15.45 -6.78 17.67
C LEU A 55 -16.32 -6.46 16.44
N ALA A 56 -16.93 -5.27 16.37
CA ALA A 56 -17.92 -4.90 15.36
C ALA A 56 -17.36 -4.62 13.95
N ARG A 57 -16.03 -4.44 13.78
CA ARG A 57 -15.37 -4.34 12.46
C ARG A 57 -14.64 -5.62 12.03
N ARG A 58 -14.69 -6.70 12.82
CA ARG A 58 -14.36 -8.06 12.35
C ARG A 58 -15.52 -8.64 11.55
N ALA A 59 -16.10 -7.85 10.64
CA ALA A 59 -16.95 -8.41 9.61
C ALA A 59 -16.11 -9.49 8.93
N ALA A 60 -16.63 -10.73 8.89
CA ALA A 60 -15.97 -11.90 8.31
C ALA A 60 -15.15 -11.45 7.11
N VAL A 61 -13.83 -11.43 7.29
CA VAL A 61 -12.89 -11.10 6.22
C VAL A 61 -13.27 -12.06 5.12
N SER A 62 -13.78 -11.50 4.01
CA SER A 62 -14.22 -12.31 2.90
C SER A 62 -13.10 -13.27 2.52
N ASP A 63 -13.43 -14.53 2.21
CA ASP A 63 -12.51 -15.60 1.78
C ASP A 63 -11.87 -15.27 0.41
N ILE A 64 -11.37 -14.05 0.22
CA ILE A 64 -10.78 -13.65 -1.04
C ILE A 64 -9.44 -14.35 -1.23
N THR A 65 -9.15 -14.79 -2.45
CA THR A 65 -7.83 -15.30 -2.81
C THR A 65 -6.88 -14.13 -3.08
N ILE A 66 -5.79 -14.05 -2.31
CA ILE A 66 -4.77 -13.00 -2.46
C ILE A 66 -3.49 -13.60 -3.02
N GLY A 67 -3.02 -13.09 -4.15
CA GLY A 67 -1.68 -13.33 -4.67
C GLY A 67 -0.75 -12.20 -4.23
N LEU A 68 0.27 -12.50 -3.42
CA LEU A 68 1.24 -11.52 -2.96
C LEU A 68 2.56 -11.74 -3.71
N ILE A 69 3.00 -10.76 -4.49
CA ILE A 69 4.28 -10.87 -5.21
C ILE A 69 5.42 -10.91 -4.20
N GLU A 70 6.24 -11.96 -4.29
CA GLU A 70 7.35 -12.24 -3.39
C GLU A 70 8.54 -11.31 -3.71
N THR A 71 8.64 -10.23 -2.93
CA THR A 71 9.76 -9.28 -2.96
C THR A 71 10.49 -9.28 -1.60
N GLY A 72 11.56 -8.50 -1.46
CA GLY A 72 12.28 -8.34 -0.19
C GLY A 72 11.42 -7.87 0.99
N SER A 73 10.28 -7.22 0.74
CA SER A 73 9.36 -6.73 1.78
C SER A 73 8.05 -7.53 1.91
N SER A 74 7.91 -8.64 1.20
CA SER A 74 6.69 -9.44 1.19
C SER A 74 6.33 -10.04 2.57
N ASN A 75 7.30 -10.40 3.41
CA ASN A 75 7.04 -10.99 4.73
C ASN A 75 6.30 -10.05 5.69
N ASP A 76 6.71 -8.77 5.72
CA ASP A 76 6.05 -7.78 6.56
C ASP A 76 4.61 -7.54 6.11
N PHE A 77 4.38 -7.37 4.80
CA PHE A 77 3.04 -7.22 4.25
C PHE A 77 2.15 -8.46 4.47
N LEU A 78 2.72 -9.66 4.32
CA LEU A 78 2.06 -10.93 4.60
C LEU A 78 1.59 -11.03 6.06
N ASN A 79 2.44 -10.64 7.01
CA ASN A 79 2.09 -10.64 8.42
C ASN A 79 0.96 -9.65 8.71
N ARG A 80 1.03 -8.43 8.16
CA ARG A 80 -0.04 -7.42 8.28
C ARG A 80 -1.38 -7.93 7.75
N LEU A 81 -1.40 -8.61 6.60
CA LEU A 81 -2.61 -9.23 6.07
C LEU A 81 -3.18 -10.32 6.99
N ARG A 82 -2.31 -11.14 7.57
CA ARG A 82 -2.71 -12.20 8.52
C ARG A 82 -3.26 -11.63 9.82
N ASP A 83 -2.64 -10.56 10.34
CA ASP A 83 -3.04 -9.91 11.58
C ASP A 83 -4.45 -9.31 11.48
N ILE A 84 -4.84 -8.84 10.30
CA ILE A 84 -6.20 -8.35 10.04
C ILE A 84 -7.18 -9.46 9.63
N GLY A 85 -6.73 -10.72 9.58
CA GLY A 85 -7.58 -11.91 9.45
C GLY A 85 -7.64 -12.53 8.05
N TYR A 86 -6.82 -12.11 7.08
CA TYR A 86 -6.72 -12.82 5.81
C TYR A 86 -5.89 -14.09 5.96
N SER A 87 -6.44 -15.22 5.54
CA SER A 87 -5.76 -16.52 5.59
C SER A 87 -5.43 -17.13 4.23
N ASN A 88 -6.11 -16.70 3.16
CA ASN A 88 -5.98 -17.25 1.82
C ASN A 88 -5.00 -16.41 0.98
N ILE A 89 -3.72 -16.46 1.35
CA ILE A 89 -2.65 -15.67 0.75
C ILE A 89 -1.59 -16.62 0.19
N THR A 90 -1.29 -16.47 -1.09
CA THR A 90 -0.25 -17.23 -1.78
C THR A 90 0.88 -16.28 -2.19
N LEU A 91 2.12 -16.60 -1.80
CA LEU A 91 3.29 -15.92 -2.34
C LEU A 91 3.49 -16.34 -3.79
N LEU A 92 3.60 -15.36 -4.68
CA LEU A 92 3.79 -15.54 -6.11
C LEU A 92 5.19 -15.10 -6.52
N PRO A 93 5.82 -15.78 -7.48
CA PRO A 93 7.11 -15.34 -7.98
C PRO A 93 6.97 -14.00 -8.71
N VAL A 94 8.07 -13.23 -8.77
CA VAL A 94 8.13 -11.90 -9.40
C VAL A 94 7.78 -11.89 -10.89
N ASN A 95 7.91 -13.04 -11.56
CA ASN A 95 7.57 -13.25 -12.96
C ASN A 95 6.21 -13.96 -13.16
N ALA A 96 5.27 -13.79 -12.23
CA ALA A 96 3.93 -14.35 -12.34
C ALA A 96 3.21 -13.87 -13.62
N THR A 97 2.81 -14.83 -14.46
CA THR A 97 2.12 -14.58 -15.72
C THR A 97 0.61 -14.35 -15.52
N LEU A 98 -0.08 -13.87 -16.56
CA LEU A 98 -1.53 -13.67 -16.53
C LEU A 98 -2.32 -14.91 -16.06
N ASP A 99 -1.93 -16.10 -16.50
CA ASP A 99 -2.58 -17.38 -16.12
C ASP A 99 -2.45 -17.65 -14.61
N THR A 100 -1.37 -17.18 -14.00
CA THR A 100 -1.15 -17.26 -12.54
C THR A 100 -1.95 -16.17 -11.83
N LEU A 101 -1.84 -14.92 -12.28
CA LEU A 101 -2.54 -13.77 -11.68
C LEU A 101 -4.06 -13.97 -11.66
N SER A 102 -4.61 -14.53 -12.74
CA SER A 102 -6.06 -14.75 -12.91
C SER A 102 -6.67 -15.80 -11.96
N GLN A 103 -5.85 -16.49 -11.16
CA GLN A 103 -6.30 -17.41 -10.11
C GLN A 103 -6.70 -16.68 -8.82
N PHE A 104 -6.40 -15.39 -8.71
CA PHE A 104 -6.56 -14.58 -7.50
C PHE A 104 -7.55 -13.44 -7.72
N GLU A 105 -8.36 -13.14 -6.69
CA GLU A 105 -9.27 -11.99 -6.69
C GLU A 105 -8.53 -10.67 -6.46
N LEU A 106 -7.40 -10.72 -5.74
CA LEU A 106 -6.54 -9.58 -5.47
C LEU A 106 -5.08 -9.95 -5.67
N ILE A 107 -4.36 -9.14 -6.44
CA ILE A 107 -2.91 -9.18 -6.54
C ILE A 107 -2.32 -7.98 -5.79
N CYS A 108 -1.36 -8.25 -4.90
CA CYS A 108 -0.68 -7.26 -4.10
C CYS A 108 0.80 -7.19 -4.48
N LEU A 109 1.28 -5.99 -4.82
CA LEU A 109 2.70 -5.66 -4.88
C LEU A 109 3.06 -4.85 -3.62
N PRO A 110 3.82 -5.44 -2.67
CA PRO A 110 4.21 -4.74 -1.45
C PRO A 110 5.28 -3.68 -1.76
N ALA A 111 5.59 -2.83 -0.78
CA ALA A 111 6.62 -1.81 -0.94
C ALA A 111 7.96 -2.41 -1.41
N ASN A 112 8.81 -1.59 -2.04
CA ASN A 112 10.13 -2.00 -2.54
C ASN A 112 10.09 -3.03 -3.69
N TRP A 113 8.96 -3.22 -4.35
CA TRP A 113 8.87 -4.14 -5.50
C TRP A 113 9.76 -3.71 -6.68
N ALA A 114 10.03 -2.42 -6.85
CA ALA A 114 10.93 -1.90 -7.86
C ALA A 114 12.36 -1.65 -7.34
N ASN A 115 12.71 -2.13 -6.15
CA ASN A 115 14.04 -1.94 -5.59
C ASN A 115 15.11 -2.55 -6.50
N SER A 116 16.07 -1.72 -6.88
CA SER A 116 17.14 -2.11 -7.80
C SER A 116 18.18 -3.03 -7.15
N ILE A 117 18.25 -3.01 -5.80
CA ILE A 117 19.16 -3.85 -5.01
C ILE A 117 18.71 -5.30 -5.07
N ASP A 118 17.40 -5.53 -5.00
CA ASP A 118 16.81 -6.88 -5.00
C ASP A 118 16.63 -7.44 -6.42
N GLY A 119 16.84 -6.62 -7.46
CA GLY A 119 16.79 -7.04 -8.87
C GLY A 119 15.40 -7.33 -9.45
N ASN A 120 14.35 -7.28 -8.62
CA ASN A 120 13.00 -7.74 -8.98
C ASN A 120 12.28 -6.83 -9.99
N ALA A 121 12.63 -5.54 -10.05
CA ALA A 121 11.94 -4.55 -10.87
C ALA A 121 11.85 -4.94 -12.34
N GLY A 122 12.94 -5.46 -12.91
CA GLY A 122 13.00 -5.82 -14.33
C GLY A 122 12.09 -6.99 -14.67
N GLU A 123 12.01 -7.99 -13.79
CA GLU A 123 11.16 -9.18 -13.97
C GLU A 123 9.68 -8.84 -13.83
N ILE A 124 9.32 -8.05 -12.81
CA ILE A 124 7.94 -7.60 -12.60
C ILE A 124 7.48 -6.74 -13.79
N LEU A 125 8.31 -5.77 -14.21
CA LEU A 125 7.95 -4.87 -15.31
C LEU A 125 7.91 -5.58 -16.67
N ALA A 126 8.64 -6.69 -16.85
CA ALA A 126 8.52 -7.52 -18.05
C ALA A 126 7.12 -8.12 -18.20
N GLU A 127 6.42 -8.36 -17.09
CA GLU A 127 5.05 -8.86 -17.06
C GLU A 127 3.98 -7.74 -17.02
N SER A 128 4.35 -6.48 -17.28
CA SER A 128 3.43 -5.32 -17.21
C SER A 128 2.11 -5.52 -17.96
N GLU A 129 2.14 -6.17 -19.13
CA GLU A 129 0.94 -6.45 -19.92
C GLU A 129 0.01 -7.46 -19.24
N ALA A 130 0.56 -8.44 -18.52
CA ALA A 130 -0.21 -9.40 -17.75
C ALA A 130 -0.98 -8.69 -16.61
N TYR A 131 -0.33 -7.80 -15.86
CA TYR A 131 -0.99 -7.02 -14.80
C TYR A 131 -2.11 -6.14 -15.34
N LYS A 132 -1.86 -5.46 -16.47
CA LYS A 132 -2.88 -4.66 -17.16
C LYS A 132 -4.07 -5.51 -17.54
N GLN A 133 -3.86 -6.62 -18.24
CA GLN A 133 -4.94 -7.50 -18.69
C GLN A 133 -5.72 -8.10 -17.53
N TYR A 134 -5.02 -8.54 -16.48
CA TYR A 134 -5.64 -9.04 -15.24
C TYR A 134 -6.63 -8.01 -14.66
N ALA A 135 -6.18 -6.76 -14.53
CA ALA A 135 -7.01 -5.72 -13.93
C ALA A 135 -8.10 -5.21 -14.91
N PHE A 136 -7.87 -5.20 -16.23
CA PHE A 136 -8.91 -4.98 -17.24
C PHE A 136 -10.01 -6.05 -17.20
N ASN A 137 -9.64 -7.30 -16.88
CA ASN A 137 -10.58 -8.42 -16.73
C ASN A 137 -11.35 -8.41 -15.40
N GLY A 138 -11.15 -7.39 -14.55
CA GLY A 138 -11.86 -7.20 -13.29
C GLY A 138 -11.14 -7.71 -12.05
N GLY A 139 -9.88 -8.14 -12.18
CA GLY A 139 -9.02 -8.45 -11.05
C GLY A 139 -8.69 -7.23 -10.19
N GLY A 140 -8.56 -7.41 -8.88
CA GLY A 140 -8.15 -6.36 -7.97
C GLY A 140 -6.64 -6.21 -7.96
N LEU A 141 -6.12 -5.00 -8.14
CA LEU A 141 -4.68 -4.73 -8.09
C LEU A 141 -4.37 -3.70 -7.00
N TYR A 142 -3.50 -4.08 -6.07
CA TYR A 142 -2.96 -3.22 -5.02
C TYR A 142 -1.46 -3.07 -5.21
N VAL A 143 -0.97 -1.84 -5.29
CA VAL A 143 0.44 -1.53 -5.57
C VAL A 143 0.95 -0.51 -4.57
N GLU A 144 1.81 -0.95 -3.65
CA GLU A 144 2.52 -0.03 -2.78
C GLU A 144 3.69 0.65 -3.49
N GLN A 145 4.38 1.51 -2.72
CA GLN A 145 5.51 2.30 -3.15
C GLN A 145 6.58 1.45 -3.86
N PRO A 146 6.93 1.79 -5.11
CA PRO A 146 7.89 1.02 -5.90
C PRO A 146 9.29 1.06 -5.31
N ASN A 147 9.70 2.20 -4.75
CA ASN A 147 11.01 2.38 -4.11
C ASN A 147 12.19 1.94 -4.99
N PRO A 148 12.40 2.59 -6.15
CA PRO A 148 13.47 2.26 -7.08
C PRO A 148 14.82 2.78 -6.57
N TYR A 149 15.27 2.37 -5.39
CA TYR A 149 16.47 2.93 -4.78
C TYR A 149 17.72 2.50 -5.55
N ARG A 150 18.27 3.39 -6.39
CA ARG A 150 19.72 3.46 -6.65
C ARG A 150 20.30 4.71 -6.00
N MET A 151 19.62 5.85 -6.09
CA MET A 151 20.01 7.13 -5.48
C MET A 151 18.78 8.02 -5.19
N PRO A 152 18.89 9.01 -4.27
CA PRO A 152 17.89 10.08 -4.13
C PRO A 152 17.64 10.80 -5.46
N GLY A 153 16.37 11.07 -5.78
CA GLY A 153 15.98 11.73 -7.03
C GLY A 153 15.75 10.80 -8.23
N ASP A 154 15.90 9.48 -8.05
CA ASP A 154 15.52 8.52 -9.07
C ASP A 154 14.01 8.55 -9.32
N THR A 155 13.64 8.26 -10.58
CA THR A 155 12.24 8.17 -11.00
C THR A 155 11.96 6.77 -11.53
N VAL A 156 10.76 6.28 -11.29
CA VAL A 156 10.26 5.04 -11.90
C VAL A 156 8.91 5.27 -12.52
N ARG A 157 8.83 5.00 -13.82
CA ARG A 157 7.56 4.90 -14.53
C ARG A 157 6.99 3.51 -14.28
N VAL A 158 5.81 3.45 -13.70
CA VAL A 158 5.12 2.19 -13.39
C VAL A 158 4.25 1.82 -14.59
N THR A 159 4.72 0.87 -15.40
CA THR A 159 4.04 0.45 -16.63
C THR A 159 3.08 -0.72 -16.47
N LEU A 160 3.03 -1.33 -15.28
CA LEU A 160 2.13 -2.44 -14.94
C LEU A 160 0.71 -1.98 -14.57
N LEU A 161 0.53 -0.69 -14.30
CA LEU A 161 -0.78 -0.07 -14.11
C LEU A 161 -1.39 0.30 -15.48
N PRO A 162 -2.72 0.35 -15.62
CA PRO A 162 -3.34 0.65 -16.92
C PRO A 162 -3.00 2.04 -17.42
N GLU A 163 -3.02 3.00 -16.51
CA GLU A 163 -2.78 4.41 -16.81
C GLU A 163 -1.46 4.86 -16.18
N ASP A 164 -0.84 5.86 -16.79
CA ASP A 164 0.53 6.28 -16.47
C ASP A 164 0.65 6.82 -15.04
N VAL A 165 1.63 6.28 -14.31
CA VAL A 165 2.08 6.82 -13.02
C VAL A 165 3.60 6.83 -13.01
N THR A 166 4.19 7.95 -12.60
CA THR A 166 5.63 8.06 -12.35
C THR A 166 5.85 8.45 -10.90
N PHE A 167 6.70 7.69 -10.23
CA PHE A 167 7.18 7.98 -8.88
C PHE A 167 8.52 8.67 -8.95
N HIS A 168 8.76 9.55 -7.98
CA HIS A 168 10.03 10.21 -7.77
C HIS A 168 10.40 10.09 -6.30
N THR A 169 11.56 9.47 -6.06
CA THR A 169 12.10 9.21 -4.73
C THR A 169 12.55 10.50 -4.08
N ARG A 170 11.59 11.22 -3.52
CA ARG A 170 11.74 12.49 -2.83
C ARG A 170 10.54 12.69 -1.92
N TYR A 171 10.82 13.07 -0.68
CA TYR A 171 9.82 13.49 0.29
C TYR A 171 10.25 14.78 0.98
N ASP A 172 9.27 15.52 1.49
CA ASP A 172 9.47 16.64 2.40
C ASP A 172 8.84 16.30 3.75
N THR A 173 9.57 16.48 4.85
CA THR A 173 9.02 16.32 6.20
C THR A 173 7.83 17.25 6.47
N ALA A 174 7.75 18.38 5.76
CA ALA A 174 6.62 19.30 5.83
C ALA A 174 5.34 18.74 5.20
N ASP A 175 5.40 17.62 4.46
CA ASP A 175 4.22 16.93 3.94
C ASP A 175 3.49 16.08 4.98
N PHE A 176 4.06 15.94 6.19
CA PHE A 176 3.46 15.22 7.29
C PHE A 176 2.85 16.15 8.38
N PRO A 177 1.63 15.86 8.88
CA PRO A 177 0.75 14.79 8.45
C PRO A 177 0.07 15.12 7.12
N PRO A 178 -0.20 14.13 6.25
CA PRO A 178 -0.83 14.41 4.97
C PRO A 178 -2.27 14.92 5.14
N ILE A 179 -2.84 15.44 4.05
CA ILE A 179 -4.22 15.91 3.98
C ILE A 179 -5.09 14.80 3.37
N ILE A 180 -6.15 14.42 4.08
CA ILE A 180 -7.21 13.55 3.55
C ILE A 180 -8.15 14.42 2.70
N ILE A 181 -8.20 14.17 1.40
CA ILE A 181 -8.99 14.95 0.42
C ILE A 181 -10.46 14.54 0.46
N ASP A 182 -10.74 13.24 0.43
CA ASP A 182 -12.08 12.70 0.53
C ASP A 182 -12.20 11.94 1.86
N THR A 183 -12.98 12.47 2.80
CA THR A 183 -13.19 11.86 4.13
C THR A 183 -14.40 10.92 4.16
N SER A 184 -15.15 10.85 3.07
CA SER A 184 -16.34 10.00 2.89
C SER A 184 -16.08 8.74 2.08
N HIS A 185 -14.90 8.63 1.46
CA HIS A 185 -14.50 7.43 0.76
C HIS A 185 -14.29 6.28 1.75
N VAL A 186 -14.72 5.07 1.40
CA VAL A 186 -14.67 3.86 2.26
C VAL A 186 -13.27 3.52 2.79
N ILE A 187 -12.23 4.07 2.17
CA ILE A 187 -10.82 3.85 2.51
C ILE A 187 -10.36 4.79 3.62
N THR A 188 -10.83 6.03 3.57
CA THR A 188 -10.37 7.15 4.39
C THR A 188 -11.40 7.57 5.43
N GLU A 189 -12.61 7.00 5.39
CA GLU A 189 -13.66 7.29 6.36
C GLU A 189 -13.21 6.95 7.78
N GLY A 190 -13.37 7.93 8.68
CA GLY A 190 -12.98 7.78 10.08
C GLY A 190 -11.49 7.83 10.36
N LEU A 191 -10.62 8.00 9.34
CA LEU A 191 -9.20 8.25 9.55
C LEU A 191 -8.96 9.73 9.88
N SER A 192 -8.05 9.98 10.81
CA SER A 192 -7.47 11.29 11.07
C SER A 192 -6.13 11.45 10.35
N ARG A 193 -5.72 12.71 10.12
CA ARG A 193 -4.43 13.02 9.48
C ARG A 193 -3.23 12.39 10.21
N ALA A 194 -3.30 12.27 11.54
CA ALA A 194 -2.22 11.71 12.35
C ALA A 194 -2.13 10.17 12.29
N GLU A 195 -3.19 9.50 11.85
CA GLU A 195 -3.20 8.04 11.61
C GLU A 195 -2.69 7.70 10.20
N MET A 196 -2.57 8.69 9.33
CA MET A 196 -1.98 8.49 8.01
C MET A 196 -0.46 8.35 8.13
N PRO A 197 0.18 7.48 7.35
CA PRO A 197 1.62 7.31 7.38
C PRO A 197 2.35 8.47 6.69
N PHE A 198 3.67 8.48 6.89
CA PHE A 198 4.57 9.44 6.28
C PHE A 198 4.62 9.28 4.76
N PRO A 199 4.41 10.34 3.96
CA PRO A 199 4.55 10.28 2.51
C PRO A 199 6.03 10.27 2.11
N ALA A 200 6.49 9.20 1.46
CA ALA A 200 7.90 9.00 1.13
C ALA A 200 8.27 9.25 -0.35
N ASP A 201 7.32 9.22 -1.28
CA ASP A 201 7.54 9.54 -2.70
C ASP A 201 6.58 10.62 -3.19
N THR A 202 7.07 11.42 -4.14
CA THR A 202 6.23 12.33 -4.93
C THR A 202 5.78 11.65 -6.22
N ILE A 203 4.59 12.00 -6.69
CA ILE A 203 4.01 11.46 -7.95
C ILE A 203 3.95 12.60 -8.98
N PRO A 204 5.05 12.91 -9.69
CA PRO A 204 5.09 14.02 -10.67
C PRO A 204 4.23 13.79 -11.92
N VAL A 205 3.90 12.53 -12.23
CA VAL A 205 3.00 12.19 -13.34
C VAL A 205 1.95 11.23 -12.81
N LEU A 206 0.70 11.69 -12.83
CA LEU A 206 -0.47 10.90 -12.46
C LEU A 206 -1.55 11.14 -13.51
N ASP A 207 -2.03 10.07 -14.14
CA ASP A 207 -3.15 10.17 -15.06
C ASP A 207 -4.43 10.68 -14.34
N PRO A 208 -5.19 11.63 -14.93
CA PRO A 208 -6.37 12.22 -14.29
C PRO A 208 -7.55 11.23 -14.08
N SER A 209 -7.48 10.01 -14.63
CA SER A 209 -8.44 8.95 -14.33
C SER A 209 -8.33 8.44 -12.89
N TYR A 210 -7.18 8.62 -12.23
CA TYR A 210 -6.98 8.23 -10.84
C TYR A 210 -7.67 9.20 -9.88
N THR A 211 -8.25 8.65 -8.82
CA THR A 211 -8.83 9.43 -7.72
C THR A 211 -7.81 9.57 -6.59
N VAL A 212 -7.41 10.80 -6.30
CA VAL A 212 -6.49 11.09 -5.19
C VAL A 212 -7.28 11.26 -3.91
N LEU A 213 -7.04 10.38 -2.93
CA LEU A 213 -7.73 10.38 -1.65
C LEU A 213 -6.96 11.12 -0.56
N VAL A 214 -5.64 11.16 -0.69
CA VAL A 214 -4.69 11.70 0.29
C VAL A 214 -3.54 12.34 -0.48
N ARG A 215 -2.99 13.43 0.04
CA ARG A 215 -1.78 14.07 -0.51
C ARG A 215 -0.90 14.70 0.57
N GLY A 216 0.34 15.02 0.23
CA GLY A 216 1.22 15.87 1.05
C GLY A 216 0.60 17.25 1.30
N GLU A 217 1.01 17.90 2.38
CA GLU A 217 0.53 19.24 2.72
C GLU A 217 1.12 20.32 1.78
N VAL A 218 2.36 20.14 1.32
CA VAL A 218 3.13 21.13 0.58
C VAL A 218 3.35 20.73 -0.87
N THR A 219 3.64 19.45 -1.15
CA THR A 219 4.03 18.95 -2.48
C THR A 219 2.98 18.12 -3.21
#